data_AF-A0A6N9NM08-F1
#
_entry.id   AF-A0A6N9NM08-F1
#
_cell.length_a   1.000
_cell.length_b   1.000
_cell.length_c   1.000
_cell.angle_alpha   90.00
_cell.angle_beta   90.00
_cell.angle_gamma   90.00
#
_symmetry.space_group_name_H-M   'P 1'
#
loop_
_entity.id
_entity.type
_entity.pdbx_description
1 polymer ?
#
loop_
_entity_poly.entity_id
_entity_poly.type
_entity_poly.pdbx_seq_one_letter_code
_entity_poly.pdbx_strand_id
1 'polypeptide(L)'
;MDENTVIGILTGSLITLFIKEIFNQINKWSDYKRDITKLKFTRKLEVAEKAVSFYSTYLKNIVEMKKSYEIILNGINEGKDLDINIIQNILNVNSKNLDILLKESHLEANTANLYFELDDSKEWNEQDISDFIENIAETKFKDNEIELLSKTYNDYLNENNQQMADFYWAEIEKLLPSYAISLQKVVNSFDKNRSAVVYMIKSVKEQI
;
A
#
# COMPACT_ATOMS: atom_id res chain seq x y z
N MET A 1 -74.60 27.49 12.71
CA MET A 1 -73.30 26.82 12.51
C MET A 1 -72.29 27.78 13.13
N ASP A 2 -71.84 27.46 14.34
CA ASP A 2 -71.10 28.43 15.17
C ASP A 2 -69.72 28.71 14.58
N GLU A 3 -69.27 29.96 14.65
CA GLU A 3 -67.93 30.39 14.23
C GLU A 3 -66.84 29.51 14.86
N ASN A 4 -67.06 29.02 16.09
CA ASN A 4 -66.18 28.09 16.79
C ASN A 4 -66.03 26.73 16.09
N THR A 5 -67.06 26.23 15.39
CA THR A 5 -66.99 24.98 14.64
C THR A 5 -66.19 25.14 13.35
N VAL A 6 -66.32 26.28 12.67
CA VAL A 6 -65.56 26.61 11.46
C VAL A 6 -64.09 26.85 11.79
N ILE A 7 -63.81 27.57 12.88
CA ILE A 7 -62.45 27.79 13.40
C ILE A 7 -61.82 26.47 13.85
N GLY A 8 -62.56 25.59 14.52
CA GLY A 8 -62.09 24.27 14.95
C GLY A 8 -61.72 23.33 13.80
N ILE A 9 -62.48 23.33 12.71
CA ILE A 9 -62.20 22.52 11.50
C ILE A 9 -60.97 23.08 10.75
N LEU A 10 -60.87 24.40 10.61
CA LEU A 10 -59.75 25.06 9.95
C LEU A 10 -58.44 24.93 10.74
N THR A 11 -58.48 25.07 12.06
CA THR A 11 -57.32 24.87 12.94
C THR A 11 -56.89 23.41 13.00
N GLY A 12 -57.84 22.46 13.07
CA GLY A 12 -57.54 21.03 12.96
C GLY A 12 -56.86 20.64 11.63
N SER A 13 -57.32 21.21 10.52
CA SER A 13 -56.71 21.04 9.18
C SER A 13 -55.28 21.59 9.10
N LEU A 14 -55.06 22.81 9.61
CA LEU A 14 -53.75 23.46 9.65
C LEU A 14 -52.75 22.71 10.55
N ILE A 15 -53.18 22.27 11.74
CA ILE A 15 -52.35 21.49 12.66
C ILE A 15 -51.97 20.15 12.03
N THR A 16 -52.92 19.50 11.35
CA THR A 16 -52.66 18.21 10.67
C THR A 16 -51.64 18.39 9.55
N LEU A 17 -51.73 19.47 8.77
CA LEU A 17 -50.73 19.80 7.74
C LEU A 17 -49.35 20.06 8.35
N PHE A 18 -49.27 20.82 9.45
CA PHE A 18 -48.02 21.09 10.15
C PHE A 18 -47.36 19.82 10.69
N ILE A 19 -48.14 18.96 11.36
CA ILE A 19 -47.66 17.67 11.88
C ILE A 19 -47.17 16.78 10.74
N LYS A 20 -47.93 16.71 9.64
CA LYS A 20 -47.57 15.89 8.49
C LYS A 20 -46.26 16.38 7.84
N GLU A 21 -46.05 17.69 7.73
CA GLU A 21 -44.82 18.27 7.19
C GLU A 21 -43.61 18.03 8.12
N ILE A 22 -43.79 18.12 9.44
CA ILE A 22 -42.75 17.78 10.43
C ILE A 22 -42.35 16.29 10.31
N PHE A 23 -43.32 15.38 10.27
CA PHE A 23 -43.04 13.95 10.06
C PHE A 23 -42.35 13.70 8.71
N ASN A 24 -42.74 14.44 7.66
CA ASN A 24 -42.11 14.33 6.35
C ASN A 24 -40.66 14.82 6.35
N GLN A 25 -40.35 15.90 7.08
CA GLN A 25 -38.98 16.39 7.27
C GLN A 25 -38.13 15.42 8.10
N ILE A 26 -38.69 14.83 9.15
CA ILE A 26 -38.02 13.80 9.97
C ILE A 26 -37.71 12.57 9.11
N ASN A 27 -38.68 12.10 8.31
CA ASN A 27 -38.47 10.97 7.39
C ASN A 27 -37.40 11.28 6.34
N LYS A 28 -37.45 12.47 5.70
CA LYS A 28 -36.40 12.91 4.77
C LYS A 28 -35.02 12.97 5.44
N TRP A 29 -34.94 13.45 6.68
CA TRP A 29 -33.67 13.49 7.41
C TRP A 29 -33.15 12.09 7.74
N SER A 30 -34.05 11.18 8.14
CA SER A 30 -33.72 9.76 8.37
C SER A 30 -33.23 9.07 7.09
N ASP A 31 -33.94 9.26 5.97
CA ASP A 31 -33.56 8.74 4.66
C ASP A 31 -32.21 9.31 4.21
N TYR A 32 -31.99 10.63 4.36
CA TYR A 32 -30.73 11.29 4.02
C TYR A 32 -29.57 10.77 4.88
N LYS A 33 -29.81 10.54 6.18
CA LYS A 33 -28.81 9.95 7.08
C LYS A 33 -28.48 8.51 6.67
N ARG A 34 -29.49 7.71 6.31
CA ARG A 34 -29.30 6.34 5.80
C ARG A 34 -28.50 6.35 4.50
N ASP A 35 -28.82 7.24 3.57
CA ASP A 35 -28.16 7.33 2.27
C ASP A 35 -26.72 7.80 2.41
N ILE A 36 -26.45 8.82 3.23
CA ILE A 36 -25.07 9.25 3.57
C ILE A 36 -24.29 8.11 4.22
N THR A 37 -24.91 7.38 5.14
CA THR A 37 -24.27 6.25 5.82
C THR A 37 -23.90 5.16 4.84
N LYS A 38 -24.83 4.77 3.96
CA LYS A 38 -24.60 3.80 2.89
C LYS A 38 -23.48 4.25 1.95
N LEU A 39 -23.49 5.52 1.53
CA LEU A 39 -22.49 6.09 0.63
C LEU A 39 -21.10 6.13 1.28
N LYS A 40 -21.01 6.45 2.57
CA LYS A 40 -19.78 6.37 3.36
C LYS A 40 -19.24 4.94 3.43
N PHE A 41 -20.12 3.96 3.66
CA PHE A 41 -19.73 2.54 3.69
C PHE A 41 -19.23 2.04 2.35
N THR A 42 -19.98 2.27 1.27
CA THR A 42 -19.57 1.88 -0.09
C THR A 42 -18.19 2.47 -0.41
N ARG A 43 -17.98 3.75 -0.12
CA ARG A 43 -16.71 4.41 -0.39
C ARG A 43 -15.54 3.89 0.46
N LYS A 44 -15.77 3.58 1.74
CA LYS A 44 -14.76 2.91 2.60
C LYS A 44 -14.37 1.54 2.02
N LEU A 45 -15.36 0.77 1.58
CA LEU A 45 -15.14 -0.57 1.05
C LEU A 45 -14.39 -0.54 -0.28
N GLU A 46 -14.75 0.37 -1.20
CA GLU A 46 -14.02 0.58 -2.46
C GLU A 46 -12.55 0.96 -2.23
N VAL A 47 -12.27 1.84 -1.26
CA VAL A 47 -10.90 2.25 -0.93
C VAL A 47 -10.11 1.08 -0.35
N ALA A 48 -10.73 0.30 0.54
CA ALA A 48 -10.10 -0.87 1.14
C ALA A 48 -9.77 -1.96 0.11
N GLU A 49 -10.70 -2.25 -0.80
CA GLU A 49 -10.49 -3.23 -1.87
C GLU A 49 -9.36 -2.81 -2.81
N LYS A 50 -9.28 -1.52 -3.14
CA LYS A 50 -8.15 -0.96 -3.90
C LYS A 50 -6.82 -1.12 -3.14
N ALA A 51 -6.80 -0.83 -1.85
CA ALA A 51 -5.62 -0.99 -1.01
C ALA A 51 -5.17 -2.47 -0.93
N VAL A 52 -6.09 -3.43 -0.78
CA VAL A 52 -5.75 -4.87 -0.81
C VAL A 52 -5.19 -5.27 -2.17
N SER A 53 -5.80 -4.80 -3.26
CA SER A 53 -5.30 -5.07 -4.61
C SER A 53 -3.90 -4.51 -4.81
N PHE A 54 -3.64 -3.29 -4.32
CA PHE A 54 -2.31 -2.69 -4.28
C PHE A 54 -1.34 -3.60 -3.52
N TYR A 55 -1.58 -3.85 -2.23
CA TYR A 55 -0.66 -4.64 -1.40
C TYR A 55 -0.42 -6.05 -1.96
N SER A 56 -1.44 -6.68 -2.55
CA SER A 56 -1.31 -8.02 -3.15
C SER A 56 -0.44 -8.02 -4.42
N THR A 57 -0.64 -7.04 -5.31
CA THR A 57 0.16 -6.92 -6.55
C THR A 57 1.62 -6.62 -6.24
N TYR A 58 1.90 -5.65 -5.38
CA TYR A 58 3.28 -5.25 -5.10
C TYR A 58 4.01 -6.23 -4.18
N LEU A 59 3.32 -6.90 -3.26
CA LEU A 59 3.92 -7.98 -2.48
C LEU A 59 4.42 -9.11 -3.39
N LYS A 60 3.64 -9.50 -4.40
CA LYS A 60 4.08 -10.51 -5.38
C LYS A 60 5.38 -10.09 -6.06
N ASN A 61 5.47 -8.84 -6.51
CA ASN A 61 6.65 -8.31 -7.17
C ASN A 61 7.88 -8.34 -6.26
N ILE A 62 7.77 -7.86 -5.02
CA ILE A 62 8.89 -7.87 -4.08
C ILE A 62 9.30 -9.29 -3.69
N VAL A 63 8.35 -10.22 -3.54
CA VAL A 63 8.67 -11.63 -3.28
C VAL A 63 9.48 -12.24 -4.43
N GLU A 64 9.12 -11.97 -5.69
CA GLU A 64 9.88 -12.44 -6.84
C GLU A 64 11.27 -11.79 -6.92
N MET A 65 11.38 -10.49 -6.63
CA MET A 65 12.67 -9.80 -6.52
C MET A 65 13.54 -10.48 -5.47
N LYS A 66 13.02 -10.71 -4.26
CA LYS A 66 13.72 -11.40 -3.18
C LYS A 66 14.22 -12.78 -3.61
N LYS A 67 13.37 -13.62 -4.20
CA LYS A 67 13.77 -14.95 -4.69
C LYS A 67 14.92 -14.87 -5.68
N SER A 68 14.88 -13.91 -6.60
CA SER A 68 15.96 -13.73 -7.58
C SER A 68 17.30 -13.37 -6.91
N TYR A 69 17.28 -12.54 -5.87
CA TYR A 69 18.47 -12.23 -5.06
C TYR A 69 18.96 -13.43 -4.24
N GLU A 70 18.05 -14.24 -3.68
CA GLU A 70 18.43 -15.47 -2.96
C GLU A 70 19.09 -16.49 -3.89
N ILE A 71 18.64 -16.60 -5.14
CA ILE A 71 19.27 -17.45 -6.16
C ILE A 71 20.70 -16.98 -6.45
N ILE A 72 20.90 -15.66 -6.61
CA ILE A 72 22.23 -15.07 -6.82
C ILE A 72 23.14 -15.38 -5.62
N LEU A 73 22.66 -15.10 -4.40
CA LEU A 73 23.43 -15.36 -3.17
C LEU A 73 23.80 -16.82 -2.98
N ASN A 74 22.86 -17.74 -3.24
CA ASN A 74 23.12 -19.17 -3.13
C ASN A 74 24.17 -19.62 -4.15
N GLY A 75 24.11 -19.11 -5.39
CA GLY A 75 25.13 -19.45 -6.39
C GLY A 75 26.51 -18.90 -6.04
N ILE A 76 26.60 -17.68 -5.49
CA ILE A 76 27.87 -17.11 -4.99
C ILE A 76 28.42 -17.97 -3.83
N ASN A 77 27.58 -18.30 -2.84
CA ASN A 77 27.98 -19.08 -1.67
C ASN A 77 28.40 -20.52 -2.02
N GLU A 78 27.78 -21.11 -3.03
CA GLU A 78 28.11 -22.45 -3.53
C GLU A 78 29.34 -22.46 -4.46
N GLY A 79 29.96 -21.29 -4.71
CA GLY A 79 31.10 -21.15 -5.61
C GLY A 79 30.76 -21.54 -7.05
N LYS A 80 29.49 -21.38 -7.45
CA LYS A 80 29.07 -21.61 -8.84
C LYS A 80 29.62 -20.47 -9.69
N ASP A 81 30.13 -20.82 -10.86
CA ASP A 81 30.47 -19.84 -11.89
C ASP A 81 29.17 -19.28 -12.46
N LEU A 82 28.68 -18.19 -11.84
CA LEU A 82 27.49 -17.50 -12.26
C LEU A 82 27.85 -16.47 -13.33
N ASP A 83 27.10 -16.47 -14.43
CA ASP A 83 27.27 -15.45 -15.46
C ASP A 83 26.93 -14.07 -14.91
N ILE A 84 27.97 -13.24 -14.77
CA ILE A 84 27.89 -11.87 -14.24
C ILE A 84 26.91 -11.03 -15.06
N ASN A 85 26.81 -11.24 -16.38
CA ASN A 85 25.86 -10.49 -17.21
C ASN A 85 24.41 -10.85 -16.87
N ILE A 86 24.14 -12.13 -16.56
CA ILE A 86 22.81 -12.57 -16.13
C ILE A 86 22.47 -11.94 -14.78
N ILE A 87 23.42 -11.93 -13.84
CA ILE A 87 23.23 -11.30 -12.53
C ILE A 87 22.93 -9.81 -12.71
N GLN A 88 23.76 -9.07 -13.45
CA GLN A 88 23.54 -7.65 -13.71
C GLN A 88 22.18 -7.35 -14.34
N ASN A 89 21.72 -8.20 -15.27
CA ASN A 89 20.39 -8.05 -15.85
C ASN A 89 19.27 -8.23 -14.81
N ILE A 90 19.41 -9.22 -13.91
CA ILE A 90 18.46 -9.43 -12.81
C ILE A 90 18.45 -8.21 -11.88
N LEU A 91 19.63 -7.69 -11.50
CA LEU A 91 19.77 -6.49 -10.66
C LEU A 91 19.06 -5.29 -11.31
N ASN A 92 19.29 -5.05 -12.61
CA ASN A 92 18.67 -3.96 -13.35
C ASN A 92 17.14 -4.08 -13.48
N VAL A 93 16.63 -5.30 -13.74
CA VAL A 93 15.18 -5.54 -13.80
C VAL A 93 14.55 -5.28 -12.43
N ASN A 94 15.20 -5.74 -11.37
CA ASN A 94 14.72 -5.53 -10.01
C ASN A 94 14.75 -4.05 -9.63
N SER A 95 15.83 -3.32 -9.94
CA SER A 95 15.91 -1.88 -9.68
C SER A 95 14.74 -1.11 -10.33
N LYS A 96 14.42 -1.43 -11.60
CA LYS A 96 13.26 -0.85 -12.29
C LYS A 96 11.92 -1.19 -11.62
N ASN A 97 11.75 -2.43 -11.17
CA ASN A 97 10.55 -2.83 -10.45
C ASN A 97 10.42 -2.10 -9.11
N LEU A 98 11.53 -1.82 -8.43
CA LEU A 98 11.56 -1.04 -7.20
C LEU A 98 11.17 0.42 -7.44
N ASP A 99 11.64 1.02 -8.54
CA ASP A 99 11.26 2.38 -8.93
C ASP A 99 9.77 2.53 -9.23
N ILE A 100 9.20 1.55 -9.93
CA ILE A 100 7.76 1.49 -10.20
C ILE A 100 6.98 1.44 -8.88
N LEU A 101 7.38 0.54 -7.98
CA LEU A 101 6.77 0.36 -6.67
C LEU A 101 6.86 1.64 -5.82
N LEU A 102 7.99 2.34 -5.83
CA LEU A 102 8.15 3.62 -5.13
C LEU A 102 7.22 4.69 -5.66
N LYS A 103 7.10 4.81 -6.98
CA LYS A 103 6.25 5.81 -7.62
C LYS A 103 4.77 5.59 -7.34
N GLU A 104 4.34 4.33 -7.30
CA GLU A 104 2.94 3.96 -7.12
C GLU A 104 2.57 3.90 -5.62
N SER A 105 3.47 3.46 -4.74
CA SER A 105 3.16 3.25 -3.31
C SER A 105 2.70 4.48 -2.53
N HIS A 106 3.09 5.69 -2.92
CA HIS A 106 2.70 6.91 -2.20
C HIS A 106 1.22 7.29 -2.36
N LEU A 107 0.52 6.84 -3.40
CA LEU A 107 -0.85 7.28 -3.68
C LEU A 107 -1.89 6.37 -3.04
N GLU A 108 -1.76 5.05 -3.20
CA GLU A 108 -2.76 4.12 -2.68
C GLU A 108 -2.62 3.85 -1.17
N ALA A 109 -1.40 3.74 -0.62
CA ALA A 109 -1.19 3.51 0.80
C ALA A 109 -1.71 4.69 1.65
N ASN A 110 -1.44 5.93 1.21
CA ASN A 110 -1.95 7.13 1.87
C ASN A 110 -3.47 7.29 1.76
N THR A 111 -4.08 6.77 0.69
CA THR A 111 -5.54 6.84 0.53
C THR A 111 -6.25 5.95 1.54
N ALA A 112 -5.69 4.80 1.90
CA ALA A 112 -6.29 3.94 2.93
C ALA A 112 -6.31 4.63 4.32
N ASN A 113 -5.24 5.34 4.70
CA ASN A 113 -5.18 6.11 5.96
C ASN A 113 -6.29 7.16 6.09
N LEU A 114 -6.70 7.78 4.99
CA LEU A 114 -7.73 8.81 5.02
C LEU A 114 -9.13 8.26 5.35
N TYR A 115 -9.36 6.95 5.17
CA TYR A 115 -10.68 6.34 5.34
C TYR A 115 -10.77 5.41 6.56
N PHE A 116 -9.61 5.01 7.12
CA PHE A 116 -9.49 4.18 8.31
C PHE A 116 -8.82 5.00 9.42
N GLU A 117 -9.49 5.14 10.55
CA GLU A 117 -8.92 5.75 11.75
C GLU A 117 -7.85 4.80 12.29
N LEU A 118 -6.58 5.07 11.96
CA LEU A 118 -5.44 4.21 12.29
C LEU A 118 -4.92 4.40 13.72
N ASP A 119 -5.24 5.53 14.34
CA ASP A 119 -4.67 5.96 15.63
C ASP A 119 -4.99 5.02 16.80
N ASP A 120 -6.03 4.19 16.71
CA ASP A 120 -6.47 3.27 17.78
C ASP A 120 -6.47 1.78 17.36
N SER A 121 -5.92 1.47 16.20
CA SER A 121 -5.92 0.11 15.67
C SER A 121 -4.67 -0.65 16.12
N LYS A 122 -4.84 -1.66 16.99
CA LYS A 122 -3.76 -2.60 17.37
C LYS A 122 -3.19 -3.38 16.18
N GLU A 123 -3.98 -3.51 15.12
CA GLU A 123 -3.67 -4.33 13.95
C GLU A 123 -2.95 -3.57 12.85
N TRP A 124 -3.09 -2.22 12.82
CA TRP A 124 -2.50 -1.36 11.80
C TRP A 124 -2.49 0.10 12.27
N ASN A 125 -1.30 0.68 12.41
CA ASN A 125 -1.13 2.06 12.90
C ASN A 125 -0.13 2.85 12.05
N GLU A 126 0.07 4.12 12.37
CA GLU A 126 1.00 5.01 11.64
C GLU A 126 2.44 4.49 11.64
N GLN A 127 2.88 3.80 12.70
CA GLN A 127 4.23 3.24 12.80
C GLN A 127 4.44 2.17 11.72
N ASP A 128 3.44 1.35 11.41
CA ASP A 128 3.55 0.30 10.39
C ASP A 128 3.78 0.88 8.98
N ILE A 129 3.30 2.10 8.77
CA ILE A 129 3.44 2.85 7.51
C ILE A 129 4.80 3.57 7.48
N SER A 130 5.23 4.14 8.61
CA SER A 130 6.59 4.68 8.74
C SER A 130 7.63 3.58 8.48
N ASP A 131 7.49 2.44 9.16
CA ASP A 131 8.36 1.27 8.99
C ASP A 131 8.38 0.80 7.53
N PHE A 132 7.24 0.78 6.86
CA PHE A 132 7.13 0.43 5.45
C PHE A 132 7.93 1.38 4.55
N ILE A 133 7.74 2.70 4.73
CA ILE A 133 8.44 3.73 3.96
C ILE A 133 9.95 3.68 4.23
N GLU A 134 10.35 3.54 5.50
CA GLU A 134 11.74 3.42 5.92
C GLU A 134 12.41 2.18 5.31
N ASN A 135 11.74 1.02 5.36
CA ASN A 135 12.28 -0.22 4.80
C ASN A 135 12.45 -0.14 3.28
N ILE A 136 11.51 0.50 2.56
CA ILE A 136 11.63 0.71 1.11
C ILE A 136 12.78 1.69 0.83
N ALA A 137 12.88 2.79 1.56
CA ALA A 137 13.95 3.77 1.39
C ALA A 137 15.33 3.15 1.65
N GLU A 138 15.47 2.37 2.72
CA GLU A 138 16.68 1.61 3.04
C GLU A 138 17.06 0.65 1.91
N THR A 139 16.07 -0.06 1.35
CA THR A 139 16.28 -0.97 0.21
C THR A 139 16.72 -0.21 -1.03
N LYS A 140 16.10 0.93 -1.34
CA LYS A 140 16.45 1.75 -2.50
C LYS A 140 17.83 2.38 -2.39
N PHE A 141 18.24 2.76 -1.18
CA PHE A 141 19.60 3.25 -0.95
C PHE A 141 20.65 2.21 -1.36
N LYS A 142 20.47 0.96 -0.91
CA LYS A 142 21.35 -0.15 -1.27
C LYS A 142 21.25 -0.53 -2.75
N ASP A 143 20.07 -0.42 -3.35
CA ASP A 143 19.84 -0.63 -4.79
C ASP A 143 20.70 0.32 -5.63
N ASN A 144 20.66 1.61 -5.29
CA ASN A 144 21.45 2.64 -5.95
C ASN A 144 22.96 2.42 -5.79
N GLU A 145 23.39 1.93 -4.63
CA GLU A 145 24.80 1.60 -4.38
C GLU A 145 25.26 0.44 -5.28
N ILE A 146 24.45 -0.63 -5.37
CA ILE A 146 24.71 -1.76 -6.27
C ILE A 146 24.72 -1.30 -7.73
N GLU A 147 23.79 -0.43 -8.14
CA GLU A 147 23.73 0.11 -9.50
C GLU A 147 25.00 0.93 -9.84
N LEU A 148 25.44 1.79 -8.92
CA LEU A 148 26.65 2.58 -9.08
C LEU A 148 27.90 1.70 -9.22
N LEU A 149 28.04 0.69 -8.36
CA LEU A 149 29.15 -0.26 -8.42
C LEU A 149 29.10 -1.10 -9.69
N SER A 150 27.91 -1.53 -10.12
CA SER A 150 27.71 -2.30 -11.36
C SER A 150 28.09 -1.48 -12.59
N LYS A 151 27.75 -0.19 -12.61
CA LYS A 151 28.17 0.73 -13.65
C LYS A 151 29.69 0.89 -13.67
N THR A 152 30.28 1.13 -12.49
CA THR A 152 31.74 1.31 -12.35
C THR A 152 32.50 0.05 -12.78
N TYR A 153 32.01 -1.13 -12.43
CA TYR A 153 32.51 -2.42 -12.90
C TYR A 153 32.53 -2.48 -14.44
N ASN A 154 31.43 -2.12 -15.09
CA ASN A 154 31.32 -2.15 -16.55
C ASN A 154 32.25 -1.13 -17.22
N ASP A 155 32.41 0.06 -16.63
CA ASP A 155 33.33 1.08 -17.12
C ASP A 155 34.78 0.56 -17.12
N TYR A 156 35.22 -0.07 -16.04
CA TYR A 156 36.57 -0.66 -15.97
C TYR A 156 36.77 -1.89 -16.87
N LEU A 157 35.73 -2.72 -17.06
CA LEU A 157 35.78 -3.78 -18.07
C LEU A 157 35.99 -3.21 -19.48
N ASN A 158 35.27 -2.15 -19.84
CA ASN A 158 35.39 -1.49 -21.14
C ASN A 158 36.77 -0.87 -21.35
N GLU A 159 37.44 -0.45 -20.28
CA GLU A 159 38.83 0.03 -20.28
C GLU A 159 39.87 -1.11 -20.30
N ASN A 160 39.45 -2.37 -20.33
CA ASN A 160 40.28 -3.57 -20.20
C ASN A 160 41.06 -3.64 -18.87
N ASN A 161 40.53 -3.03 -17.81
CA ASN A 161 41.10 -3.06 -16.47
C ASN A 161 40.39 -4.13 -15.61
N GLN A 162 40.72 -5.40 -15.88
CA GLN A 162 40.11 -6.54 -15.20
C GLN A 162 40.29 -6.50 -13.68
N GLN A 163 41.46 -6.07 -13.20
CA GLN A 163 41.75 -6.05 -11.76
C GLN A 163 40.82 -5.09 -11.01
N MET A 164 40.54 -3.91 -11.58
CA MET A 164 39.59 -2.96 -10.99
C MET A 164 38.15 -3.45 -11.14
N ALA A 165 37.80 -4.06 -12.28
CA ALA A 165 36.49 -4.68 -12.43
C ALA A 165 36.25 -5.74 -11.34
N ASP A 166 37.16 -6.70 -11.17
CA ASP A 166 37.05 -7.75 -10.15
C ASP A 166 36.92 -7.17 -8.73
N PHE A 167 37.61 -6.06 -8.43
CA PHE A 167 37.48 -5.35 -7.16
C PHE A 167 36.05 -4.83 -6.93
N TYR A 168 35.46 -4.13 -7.91
CA TYR A 168 34.09 -3.63 -7.77
C TYR A 168 33.05 -4.75 -7.73
N TRP A 169 33.30 -5.85 -8.45
CA TRP A 169 32.46 -7.03 -8.35
C TRP A 169 32.45 -7.62 -6.94
N ALA A 170 33.62 -7.75 -6.30
CA ALA A 170 33.72 -8.22 -4.92
C ALA A 170 33.00 -7.29 -3.92
N GLU A 171 32.96 -5.98 -4.17
CA GLU A 171 32.17 -5.05 -3.35
C GLU A 171 30.66 -5.25 -3.54
N ILE A 172 30.20 -5.51 -4.78
CA ILE A 172 28.80 -5.88 -5.04
C ILE A 172 28.44 -7.15 -4.27
N GLU A 173 29.27 -8.19 -4.33
CA GLU A 173 29.05 -9.46 -3.62
C GLU A 173 28.90 -9.27 -2.11
N LYS A 174 29.68 -8.36 -1.51
CA LYS A 174 29.57 -8.01 -0.08
C LYS A 174 28.25 -7.32 0.27
N LEU A 175 27.69 -6.53 -0.64
CA LEU A 175 26.45 -5.78 -0.41
C LEU A 175 25.18 -6.64 -0.60
N LEU A 176 25.22 -7.63 -1.49
CA LEU A 176 24.06 -8.48 -1.81
C LEU A 176 23.37 -9.11 -0.58
N PRO A 177 24.07 -9.63 0.44
CA PRO A 177 23.42 -10.16 1.65
C PRO A 177 22.62 -9.08 2.39
N SER A 178 23.19 -7.89 2.55
CA SER A 178 22.53 -6.78 3.24
C SER A 178 21.31 -6.26 2.47
N TYR A 179 21.37 -6.30 1.14
CA TYR A 179 20.27 -5.97 0.25
C TYR A 179 19.13 -6.97 0.38
N ALA A 180 19.43 -8.27 0.38
CA ALA A 180 18.42 -9.34 0.56
C ALA A 180 17.71 -9.23 1.92
N ILE A 181 18.45 -8.90 3.00
CA ILE A 181 17.87 -8.63 4.32
C ILE A 181 16.90 -7.44 4.26
N SER A 182 17.26 -6.37 3.55
CA SER A 182 16.42 -5.17 3.41
C SER A 182 15.14 -5.47 2.63
N LEU A 183 15.25 -6.21 1.52
CA LEU A 183 14.09 -6.72 0.78
C LEU A 183 13.17 -7.56 1.67
N GLN A 184 13.71 -8.42 2.53
CA GLN A 184 12.90 -9.21 3.46
C GLN A 184 12.12 -8.32 4.45
N LYS A 185 12.72 -7.22 4.95
CA LYS A 185 11.98 -6.26 5.77
C LYS A 185 10.81 -5.66 5.00
N VAL A 186 11.02 -5.30 3.73
CA VAL A 186 9.96 -4.77 2.87
C VAL A 186 8.86 -5.80 2.63
N VAL A 187 9.21 -7.07 2.35
CA VAL A 187 8.24 -8.18 2.25
C VAL A 187 7.40 -8.27 3.53
N ASN A 188 8.05 -8.26 4.70
CA ASN A 188 7.37 -8.36 5.98
C ASN A 188 6.40 -7.19 6.20
N SER A 189 6.81 -5.96 5.87
CA SER A 189 5.94 -4.78 5.94
C SER A 189 4.76 -4.89 4.98
N PHE A 190 4.97 -5.34 3.73
CA PHE A 190 3.87 -5.57 2.78
C PHE A 190 2.88 -6.62 3.28
N ASP A 191 3.35 -7.74 3.82
CA ASP A 191 2.49 -8.83 4.28
C ASP A 191 1.68 -8.44 5.54
N LYS A 192 2.31 -7.70 6.46
CA LYS A 192 1.64 -7.11 7.63
C LYS A 192 0.56 -6.12 7.19
N ASN A 193 0.90 -5.15 6.34
CA ASN A 193 -0.03 -4.16 5.82
C ASN A 193 -1.18 -4.81 5.02
N ARG A 194 -0.90 -5.83 4.20
CA ARG A 194 -1.95 -6.60 3.50
C ARG A 194 -2.92 -7.23 4.49
N SER A 195 -2.40 -7.92 5.50
CA SER A 195 -3.20 -8.65 6.50
C SER A 195 -4.08 -7.69 7.31
N ALA A 196 -3.54 -6.54 7.69
CA ALA A 196 -4.26 -5.43 8.30
C ALA A 196 -5.44 -4.95 7.46
N VAL A 197 -5.21 -4.62 6.18
CA VAL A 197 -6.29 -4.14 5.30
C VAL A 197 -7.35 -5.22 5.09
N VAL A 198 -6.96 -6.50 4.95
CA VAL A 198 -7.92 -7.61 4.87
C VAL A 198 -8.79 -7.70 6.13
N TYR A 199 -8.19 -7.55 7.32
CA TYR A 199 -8.91 -7.50 8.58
C TYR A 199 -9.90 -6.34 8.62
N MET A 200 -9.50 -5.15 8.15
CA MET A 200 -10.37 -3.97 8.07
C MET A 200 -11.55 -4.17 7.11
N ILE A 201 -11.34 -4.82 5.96
CA ILE A 201 -12.45 -5.17 5.06
C ILE A 201 -13.44 -6.08 5.78
N LYS A 202 -12.94 -7.07 6.52
CA LYS A 202 -13.78 -8.00 7.26
C LYS A 202 -14.60 -7.28 8.33
N SER A 203 -13.98 -6.41 9.11
CA SER A 203 -14.67 -5.66 10.17
C SER A 203 -15.72 -4.69 9.60
N VAL A 204 -15.44 -4.03 8.46
CA VAL A 204 -16.43 -3.20 7.77
C VAL A 204 -17.62 -4.03 7.27
N LYS A 205 -17.37 -5.25 6.75
CA LYS A 205 -18.43 -6.15 6.30
C LYS A 205 -19.29 -6.69 7.45
N GLU A 206 -18.73 -6.86 8.64
CA GLU A 206 -19.45 -7.29 9.86
C GLU A 206 -20.32 -6.18 10.48
N GLN A 207 -20.09 -4.91 10.12
CA GLN A 207 -20.91 -3.77 10.55
C GLN A 207 -22.17 -3.56 9.69
N ILE A 208 -22.39 -4.39 8.68
CA ILE A 208 -23.54 -4.39 7.75
C ILE A 208 -24.55 -5.45 8.21
#